data_AF-A0A075ANB1-F1
#
_entry.id   AF-A0A075ANB1-F1
#
_cell.length_a   1.000
_cell.length_b   1.000
_cell.length_c   1.000
_cell.angle_alpha   90.00
_cell.angle_beta   90.00
_cell.angle_gamma   90.00
#
_symmetry.space_group_name_H-M   'P 1'
#
loop_
_entity.id
_entity.type
_entity.pdbx_description
1 polymer ?
#
loop_
_entity_poly.entity_id
_entity_poly.type
_entity_poly.pdbx_seq_one_letter_code
_entity_poly.pdbx_strand_id
1 'polypeptide(L)'
;MTDTEIAITDTLFLENLSDEELLKLYNDYEKKVILLETENDLFESHLARVNLSTSKHDGENNETTKSDTAQKDGGNQKNERSKKKKNEKTKESESTITLTPEQKAEVSIREVEELKDEIDKEIEKWERIIDGYKAEIEEIDGRNTELKKTTIEFKKEVLQMRNARTGKLIAERVVKYIEDQLKIKETFIEKTRLKNSTLKVQKQKLQTQLRQKEEMGEVLHAIDFDQLKIENQQYLSKIEERNNELLKLKMQAGNIAQILAKYKKELSRLMDKNSSIQNDISQRTDLIQKLEIETNQVMDARDQASKLNKHLKQQMEDFKVPEVLEYVVEKALANDLAHKMKSWQRKVDVASMTLKKEKNVLKKMMEEDLMLQKKSKQNTELV
;
A
#
# COMPACT_ATOMS: atom_id res chain seq x y z
N MET A 1 -41.43 36.35 19.03
CA MET A 1 -42.64 35.91 19.72
C MET A 1 -42.57 36.48 21.11
N THR A 2 -43.57 37.24 21.51
CA THR A 2 -43.65 37.84 22.86
C THR A 2 -43.98 36.74 23.89
N ASP A 3 -43.48 36.84 25.12
CA ASP A 3 -43.66 35.84 26.20
C ASP A 3 -45.13 35.43 26.42
N THR A 4 -46.09 36.30 26.10
CA THR A 4 -47.52 36.04 26.14
C THR A 4 -48.05 35.09 25.05
N GLU A 5 -47.42 35.05 23.87
CA GLU A 5 -47.80 34.11 22.80
C GLU A 5 -47.32 32.69 23.10
N ILE A 6 -46.14 32.57 23.72
CA ILE A 6 -45.53 31.28 24.14
C ILE A 6 -46.39 30.62 25.23
N ALA A 7 -46.84 31.41 26.21
CA ALA A 7 -47.69 30.94 27.30
C ALA A 7 -49.05 30.40 26.81
N ILE A 8 -49.66 31.02 25.79
CA ILE A 8 -50.94 30.59 25.22
C ILE A 8 -50.80 29.29 24.41
N THR A 9 -49.69 29.12 23.69
CA THR A 9 -49.40 27.88 22.95
C THR A 9 -49.07 26.69 23.87
N ASP A 10 -48.38 26.92 24.98
CA ASP A 10 -48.06 25.87 25.96
C ASP A 10 -49.30 25.39 26.70
N THR A 11 -50.24 26.30 27.05
CA THR A 11 -51.52 25.91 27.67
C THR A 11 -52.39 25.04 26.76
N LEU A 12 -52.40 25.33 25.46
CA LEU A 12 -53.17 24.55 24.47
C LEU A 12 -52.53 23.18 24.18
N PHE A 13 -51.21 23.06 24.35
CA PHE A 13 -50.45 21.82 24.20
C PHE A 13 -50.66 20.88 25.40
N LEU A 14 -50.71 21.43 26.61
CA LEU A 14 -50.95 20.69 27.86
C LEU A 14 -52.39 20.14 27.96
N GLU A 15 -53.39 20.84 27.40
CA GLU A 15 -54.79 20.38 27.39
C GLU A 15 -55.07 19.18 26.47
N ASN A 16 -54.16 18.86 25.54
CA ASN A 16 -54.33 17.76 24.56
C ASN A 16 -53.53 16.49 24.90
N LEU A 17 -52.83 16.46 26.05
CA LEU A 17 -52.03 15.32 26.51
C LEU A 17 -52.81 14.44 27.48
N SER A 18 -52.61 13.12 27.43
CA SER A 18 -53.19 12.21 28.42
C SER A 18 -52.56 12.38 29.81
N ASP A 19 -53.27 12.03 30.88
CA ASP A 19 -52.77 12.12 32.27
C ASP A 19 -51.42 11.40 32.47
N GLU A 20 -51.19 10.30 31.74
CA GLU A 20 -49.94 9.54 31.80
C GLU A 20 -48.77 10.27 31.11
N GLU A 21 -49.04 10.99 30.02
CA GLU A 21 -48.07 11.84 29.33
C GLU A 21 -47.78 13.12 30.12
N LEU A 22 -48.79 13.67 30.79
CA LEU A 22 -48.65 14.83 31.69
C LEU A 22 -47.76 14.49 32.89
N LEU A 23 -47.92 13.30 33.47
CA LEU A 23 -47.09 12.82 34.57
C LEU A 23 -45.63 12.60 34.14
N LYS A 24 -45.40 12.06 32.94
CA LYS A 24 -44.04 11.95 32.38
C LYS A 24 -43.40 13.33 32.19
N LEU A 25 -44.15 14.27 31.64
CA LEU A 25 -43.69 15.63 31.41
C LEU A 25 -43.36 16.35 32.73
N TYR A 26 -44.19 16.17 33.77
CA TYR A 26 -43.92 16.69 35.12
C TYR A 26 -42.61 16.14 35.69
N ASN A 27 -42.40 14.82 35.64
CA ASN A 27 -41.18 14.19 36.14
C ASN A 27 -39.93 14.65 35.36
N ASP A 28 -40.07 14.90 34.06
CA ASP A 28 -38.97 15.41 33.24
C ASP A 28 -38.65 16.88 33.55
N TYR A 29 -39.67 17.69 33.82
CA TYR A 29 -39.46 19.06 34.31
C TYR A 29 -38.86 19.09 35.71
N GLU A 30 -39.30 18.23 36.63
CA GLU A 30 -38.73 18.12 37.98
C GLU A 30 -37.24 17.75 37.92
N LYS A 31 -36.87 16.75 37.11
CA LYS A 31 -35.46 16.40 36.86
C LYS A 31 -34.67 17.58 36.27
N LYS A 32 -35.27 18.32 35.34
CA LYS A 32 -34.62 19.48 34.72
C LYS A 32 -34.40 20.62 35.71
N VAL A 33 -35.36 20.87 36.61
CA VAL A 33 -35.22 21.86 37.68
C VAL A 33 -34.09 21.47 38.62
N ILE A 34 -34.07 20.21 39.09
CA ILE A 34 -32.98 19.70 39.94
C ILE A 34 -31.62 19.86 39.25
N LEU A 35 -31.53 19.52 37.96
CA LEU A 35 -30.29 19.66 37.20
C LEU A 35 -29.82 21.12 37.11
N LEU A 36 -30.74 22.06 36.85
CA LEU A 36 -30.45 23.49 36.83
C LEU A 36 -30.05 24.04 38.21
N GLU A 37 -30.69 23.56 39.28
CA GLU A 37 -30.31 23.90 40.66
C GLU A 37 -28.88 23.43 40.95
N THR A 38 -28.55 22.16 40.63
CA THR A 38 -27.18 21.65 40.81
C THR A 38 -26.14 22.37 39.95
N GLU A 39 -26.53 22.79 38.74
CA GLU A 39 -25.67 23.58 37.85
C GLU A 39 -25.45 25.00 38.40
N ASN A 40 -26.47 25.63 38.98
CA ASN A 40 -26.34 26.92 39.63
C ASN A 40 -25.45 26.85 40.88
N ASP A 41 -25.62 25.82 41.73
CA ASP A 41 -24.78 25.61 42.90
C ASP A 41 -23.30 25.46 42.52
N LEU A 42 -23.03 24.71 41.45
CA LEU A 42 -21.70 24.53 40.89
C LEU A 42 -21.08 25.87 40.44
N PHE A 43 -21.86 26.69 39.74
CA PHE A 43 -21.39 28.00 39.29
C PHE A 43 -21.25 29.02 40.42
N GLU A 44 -22.13 29.00 41.41
CA GLU A 44 -22.02 29.83 42.61
C GLU A 44 -20.78 29.48 43.41
N SER A 45 -20.50 28.18 43.58
CA SER A 45 -19.28 27.64 44.20
C SER A 45 -18.03 28.11 43.46
N HIS A 46 -17.99 27.95 42.13
CA HIS A 46 -16.87 28.41 41.29
C HIS A 46 -16.69 29.94 41.36
N LEU A 47 -17.78 30.71 41.28
CA LEU A 47 -17.73 32.18 41.38
C LEU A 47 -17.27 32.65 42.77
N ALA A 48 -17.73 32.02 43.85
CA ALA A 48 -17.29 32.33 45.21
C ALA A 48 -15.78 32.12 45.35
N ARG A 49 -15.22 31.06 44.74
CA ARG A 49 -13.77 30.79 44.77
C ARG A 49 -12.96 31.71 43.87
N VAL A 50 -13.45 32.01 42.66
CA VAL A 50 -12.79 32.96 41.75
C VAL A 50 -12.79 34.39 42.32
N ASN A 51 -13.87 34.80 43.00
CA ASN A 51 -13.92 36.09 43.69
C ASN A 51 -13.00 36.12 44.93
N LEU A 52 -12.82 34.98 45.62
CA LEU A 52 -11.88 34.87 46.72
C LEU A 52 -10.41 34.86 46.26
N SER A 53 -10.11 34.27 45.10
CA SER A 53 -8.76 34.26 44.53
C SER A 53 -8.35 35.63 43.97
N THR A 54 -9.28 36.36 43.33
CA THR A 54 -9.07 37.74 42.89
C THR A 54 -8.89 38.70 44.08
N SER A 55 -9.67 38.54 45.15
CA SER A 55 -9.48 39.35 46.38
C SER A 55 -8.17 39.08 47.13
N LYS A 56 -7.56 37.90 46.99
CA LYS A 56 -6.23 37.59 47.56
C LYS A 56 -5.08 38.20 46.73
N HIS A 57 -5.30 38.44 45.44
CA HIS A 57 -4.26 38.95 44.55
C HIS A 57 -4.09 40.49 44.63
N ASP A 58 -5.09 41.22 45.12
CA ASP A 58 -5.05 42.68 45.31
C ASP A 58 -4.44 43.13 46.65
N GLY A 59 -4.07 42.20 47.54
CA GLY A 59 -3.59 42.49 48.89
C GLY A 59 -2.06 42.61 49.07
N GLU A 60 -1.26 42.19 48.09
CA GLU A 60 0.21 42.17 48.20
C GLU A 60 0.84 42.79 46.95
N ASN A 61 0.87 44.13 46.88
CA ASN A 61 1.89 44.88 46.14
C ASN A 61 1.75 46.38 46.40
N ASN A 62 2.38 46.85 47.48
CA ASN A 62 2.71 48.27 47.61
C ASN A 62 3.91 48.45 48.53
N GLU A 63 5.12 48.40 47.98
CA GLU A 63 6.25 49.20 48.48
C GLU A 63 7.31 49.42 47.38
N THR A 64 7.27 50.64 46.83
CA THR A 64 8.39 51.50 46.39
C THR A 64 9.48 50.94 45.47
N THR A 65 9.63 51.56 44.29
CA THR A 65 10.81 52.39 43.96
C THR A 65 10.53 53.30 42.76
N LYS A 66 10.89 54.58 42.91
CA LYS A 66 10.86 55.63 41.89
C LYS A 66 12.10 55.55 40.99
N SER A 67 11.97 55.88 39.70
CA SER A 67 12.85 56.85 39.01
C SER A 67 12.42 57.10 37.55
N ASP A 68 12.07 58.36 37.29
CA ASP A 68 12.31 59.23 36.13
C ASP A 68 12.64 58.63 34.74
N THR A 69 11.84 58.97 33.72
CA THR A 69 12.20 59.99 32.70
C THR A 69 11.01 60.42 31.83
N ALA A 70 10.95 61.73 31.52
CA ALA A 70 10.07 62.41 30.57
C ALA A 70 10.34 61.96 29.10
N GLN A 71 9.55 62.24 28.04
CA GLN A 71 8.92 63.50 27.63
C GLN A 71 8.12 63.32 26.31
N LYS A 72 6.89 63.87 26.26
CA LYS A 72 6.15 64.62 25.19
C LYS A 72 6.05 64.13 23.73
N ASP A 73 4.86 63.97 23.13
CA ASP A 73 3.79 64.94 22.69
C ASP A 73 4.01 65.33 21.20
N GLY A 74 3.14 65.00 20.22
CA GLY A 74 1.82 65.56 19.89
C GLY A 74 1.84 65.94 18.37
N GLY A 75 0.79 66.05 17.56
CA GLY A 75 -0.66 65.93 17.66
C GLY A 75 -1.31 66.34 16.31
N ASN A 76 -2.65 66.29 16.19
CA ASN A 76 -3.49 67.26 15.43
C ASN A 76 -4.99 66.95 15.64
N GLN A 77 -5.77 67.85 16.28
CA GLN A 77 -6.80 68.75 15.69
C GLN A 77 -7.93 68.03 14.90
N LYS A 78 -9.24 68.29 15.06
CA LYS A 78 -10.02 69.46 15.53
C LYS A 78 -11.52 69.10 15.63
N ASN A 79 -12.23 69.78 16.54
CA ASN A 79 -13.64 70.24 16.53
C ASN A 79 -14.79 69.33 16.06
N GLU A 80 -15.80 69.12 16.91
CA GLU A 80 -17.12 69.77 16.70
C GLU A 80 -18.03 69.77 17.94
N ARG A 81 -19.04 70.65 17.87
CA ARG A 81 -19.81 71.27 18.94
C ARG A 81 -20.84 70.36 19.63
N SER A 82 -21.04 70.69 20.90
CA SER A 82 -22.17 70.37 21.76
C SER A 82 -23.56 70.52 21.14
N LYS A 83 -24.43 69.53 21.35
CA LYS A 83 -25.87 69.70 21.59
C LYS A 83 -26.43 68.55 22.43
N LYS A 84 -26.64 68.87 23.71
CA LYS A 84 -27.38 68.10 24.71
C LYS A 84 -28.87 68.10 24.31
N LYS A 85 -29.46 66.93 24.01
CA LYS A 85 -30.92 66.73 24.02
C LYS A 85 -31.28 65.27 24.30
N LYS A 86 -31.88 65.10 25.48
CA LYS A 86 -32.97 64.19 25.86
C LYS A 86 -32.75 62.67 25.72
N ASN A 87 -32.73 62.07 26.92
CA ASN A 87 -33.29 60.75 27.23
C ASN A 87 -34.33 60.28 26.22
N GLU A 88 -34.07 59.14 25.61
CA GLU A 88 -35.11 58.20 25.20
C GLU A 88 -34.65 56.79 25.54
N LYS A 89 -35.51 56.10 26.30
CA LYS A 89 -35.30 54.76 26.82
C LYS A 89 -35.33 53.75 25.67
N THR A 90 -34.26 52.98 25.53
CA THR A 90 -34.23 51.63 24.94
C THR A 90 -33.42 50.80 25.92
N LYS A 91 -34.00 50.06 26.88
CA LYS A 91 -34.60 48.73 26.68
C LYS A 91 -33.78 47.84 25.72
N GLU A 92 -32.47 47.85 25.87
CA GLU A 92 -31.67 46.67 25.52
C GLU A 92 -31.83 45.70 26.68
N SER A 93 -32.63 44.66 26.43
CA SER A 93 -32.56 43.42 27.17
C SER A 93 -31.10 43.04 27.33
N GLU A 94 -30.61 42.95 28.57
CA GLU A 94 -29.41 42.19 28.89
C GLU A 94 -29.58 40.84 28.20
N SER A 95 -28.95 40.66 27.04
CA SER A 95 -28.77 39.33 26.49
C SER A 95 -27.87 38.67 27.51
N THR A 96 -28.48 37.91 28.42
CA THR A 96 -27.77 37.04 29.36
C THR A 96 -26.68 36.36 28.57
N ILE A 97 -25.42 36.73 28.83
CA ILE A 97 -24.27 36.11 28.19
C ILE A 97 -24.25 34.69 28.74
N THR A 98 -24.95 33.79 28.06
CA THR A 98 -25.02 32.39 28.44
C THR A 98 -23.68 31.78 28.08
N LEU A 99 -22.99 31.20 29.06
CA LEU A 99 -21.77 30.43 28.81
C LEU A 99 -22.05 29.38 27.74
N THR A 100 -21.12 29.23 26.80
CA THR A 100 -21.20 28.16 25.80
C THR A 100 -21.16 26.81 26.52
N PRO A 101 -21.78 25.75 25.98
CA PRO A 101 -21.74 24.42 26.60
C PRO A 101 -20.31 23.92 26.85
N GLU A 102 -19.36 24.38 26.03
CA GLU A 102 -17.93 24.12 26.20
C GLU A 102 -17.34 24.83 27.43
N GLN A 103 -17.65 26.13 27.61
CA GLN A 103 -17.24 26.88 28.80
C GLN A 103 -17.87 26.34 30.09
N LYS A 104 -19.13 25.90 30.02
CA LYS A 104 -19.81 25.24 31.14
C LYS A 104 -19.12 23.94 31.52
N ALA A 105 -18.79 23.09 30.54
CA ALA A 105 -18.05 21.86 30.77
C ALA A 105 -16.65 22.11 31.36
N GLU A 106 -15.96 23.15 30.90
CA GLU A 106 -14.66 23.53 31.46
C GLU A 106 -14.77 23.94 32.94
N VAL A 107 -15.76 24.76 33.29
CA VAL A 107 -16.03 25.14 34.68
C VAL A 107 -16.40 23.92 35.53
N SER A 108 -17.21 22.99 35.01
CA SER A 108 -17.54 21.75 35.71
C SER A 108 -16.33 20.86 35.94
N ILE A 109 -15.44 20.72 34.95
CA ILE A 109 -14.20 19.95 35.11
C ILE A 109 -13.31 20.58 36.17
N ARG A 110 -13.14 21.91 36.15
CA ARG A 110 -12.35 22.65 37.14
C ARG A 110 -12.90 22.50 38.56
N GLU A 111 -14.21 22.66 38.76
CA GLU A 111 -14.84 22.42 40.07
C GLU A 111 -14.61 20.99 40.55
N VAL A 112 -14.73 19.99 39.65
CA VAL A 112 -14.52 18.59 40.02
C VAL A 112 -13.08 18.34 40.43
N GLU A 113 -12.11 18.93 39.75
CA GLU A 113 -10.69 18.86 40.12
C GLU A 113 -10.44 19.53 41.48
N GLU A 114 -10.98 20.72 41.70
CA GLU A 114 -10.84 21.43 42.97
C GLU A 114 -11.50 20.69 44.15
N LEU A 115 -12.68 20.12 43.96
CA LEU A 115 -13.36 19.32 44.98
C LEU A 115 -12.58 18.05 45.30
N LYS A 116 -11.95 17.41 44.30
CA LYS A 116 -11.04 16.28 44.52
C LYS A 116 -9.84 16.70 45.36
N ASP A 117 -9.20 17.81 45.02
CA ASP A 117 -8.08 18.35 45.79
C ASP A 117 -8.48 18.69 47.23
N GLU A 118 -9.69 19.19 47.46
CA GLU A 118 -10.20 19.48 48.80
C GLU A 118 -10.48 18.20 49.60
N ILE A 119 -11.09 17.20 48.97
CA ILE A 119 -11.30 15.87 49.57
C ILE A 119 -9.95 15.26 49.97
N ASP A 120 -8.96 15.29 49.09
CA ASP A 120 -7.64 14.72 49.36
C ASP A 120 -6.93 15.45 50.51
N LYS A 121 -6.98 16.79 50.55
CA LYS A 121 -6.46 17.58 51.68
C LYS A 121 -7.16 17.23 52.99
N GLU A 122 -8.47 17.00 52.95
CA GLU A 122 -9.24 16.65 54.14
C GLU A 122 -8.90 15.23 54.60
N ILE A 123 -8.75 14.27 53.68
CA ILE A 123 -8.26 12.91 53.98
C ILE A 123 -6.90 12.98 54.67
N GLU A 124 -5.93 13.73 54.13
CA GLU A 124 -4.60 13.87 54.76
C GLU A 124 -4.67 14.45 56.17
N LYS A 125 -5.58 15.41 56.42
CA LYS A 125 -5.79 15.97 57.77
C LYS A 125 -6.34 14.90 58.71
N TRP A 126 -7.37 14.16 58.29
CA TRP A 126 -7.98 13.11 59.10
C TRP A 126 -7.01 11.96 59.36
N GLU A 127 -6.22 11.54 58.38
CA GLU A 127 -5.17 10.54 58.55
C GLU A 127 -4.15 10.98 59.59
N ARG A 128 -3.69 12.24 59.52
CA ARG A 128 -2.75 12.80 60.52
C ARG A 128 -3.35 12.82 61.93
N ILE A 129 -4.63 13.14 62.06
CA ILE A 129 -5.34 13.12 63.35
C ILE A 129 -5.48 11.69 63.88
N ILE A 130 -5.89 10.75 63.02
CA ILE A 130 -6.04 9.33 63.36
C ILE A 130 -4.71 8.75 63.82
N ASP A 131 -3.61 9.03 63.12
CA ASP A 131 -2.30 8.55 63.50
C ASP A 131 -1.81 9.17 64.82
N GLY A 132 -2.17 10.42 65.09
CA GLY A 132 -1.99 11.04 66.40
C GLY A 132 -2.72 10.31 67.51
N TYR A 133 -4.01 10.02 67.34
CA TYR A 133 -4.80 9.27 68.33
C TYR A 133 -4.29 7.83 68.52
N LYS A 134 -3.87 7.15 67.45
CA LYS A 134 -3.25 5.82 67.57
C LYS A 134 -1.98 5.87 68.42
N ALA A 135 -1.11 6.86 68.17
CA ALA A 135 0.11 7.03 68.95
C ALA A 135 -0.18 7.32 70.43
N GLU A 136 -1.20 8.15 70.71
CA GLU A 136 -1.62 8.44 72.09
C GLU A 136 -2.18 7.20 72.80
N ILE A 137 -3.02 6.41 72.13
CA ILE A 137 -3.54 5.15 72.66
C ILE A 137 -2.39 4.19 72.98
N GLU A 138 -1.45 3.99 72.05
CA GLU A 138 -0.28 3.13 72.27
C GLU A 138 0.58 3.61 73.45
N GLU A 139 0.77 4.93 73.61
CA GLU A 139 1.49 5.49 74.76
C GLU A 139 0.77 5.21 76.08
N ILE A 140 -0.55 5.41 76.12
CA ILE A 140 -1.38 5.19 77.31
C ILE A 140 -1.37 3.71 77.68
N ASP A 141 -1.52 2.80 76.71
CA ASP A 141 -1.46 1.36 76.94
C ASP A 141 -0.08 0.93 77.43
N GLY A 142 0.99 1.46 76.83
CA GLY A 142 2.37 1.28 77.30
C GLY A 142 2.53 1.72 78.75
N ARG A 143 2.10 2.94 79.08
CA ARG A 143 2.15 3.49 80.46
C ARG A 143 1.32 2.66 81.43
N ASN A 144 0.13 2.21 81.05
CA ASN A 144 -0.75 1.41 81.89
C ASN A 144 -0.14 0.03 82.21
N THR A 145 0.44 -0.64 81.21
CA THR A 145 1.14 -1.93 81.43
C THR A 145 2.35 -1.76 82.35
N GLU A 146 3.11 -0.67 82.22
CA GLU A 146 4.23 -0.36 83.10
C GLU A 146 3.78 -0.03 84.54
N LEU A 147 2.72 0.76 84.70
CA LEU A 147 2.13 1.07 86.01
C LEU A 147 1.62 -0.19 86.71
N LYS A 148 0.99 -1.11 85.98
CA LYS A 148 0.56 -2.40 86.54
C LYS A 148 1.75 -3.22 87.03
N LYS A 149 2.82 -3.32 86.23
CA LYS A 149 4.06 -4.04 86.61
C LYS A 149 4.70 -3.43 87.85
N THR A 150 4.95 -2.12 87.84
CA THR A 150 5.56 -1.40 88.97
C THR A 150 4.72 -1.50 90.24
N THR A 151 3.39 -1.46 90.13
CA THR A 151 2.48 -1.67 91.28
C THR A 151 2.60 -3.07 91.86
N ILE A 152 2.68 -4.10 91.01
CA ILE A 152 2.85 -5.49 91.46
C ILE A 152 4.22 -5.68 92.11
N GLU A 153 5.28 -5.17 91.49
CA GLU A 153 6.65 -5.20 92.01
C GLU A 153 6.75 -4.48 93.36
N PHE A 154 6.20 -3.27 93.47
CA PHE A 154 6.16 -2.53 94.73
C PHE A 154 5.40 -3.28 95.82
N LYS A 155 4.22 -3.85 95.50
CA LYS A 155 3.46 -4.68 96.45
C LYS A 155 4.29 -5.86 96.94
N LYS A 156 5.00 -6.55 96.05
CA LYS A 156 5.81 -7.71 96.38
C LYS A 156 7.04 -7.34 97.21
N GLU A 157 7.81 -6.35 96.76
CA GLU A 157 9.09 -6.02 97.35
C GLU A 157 8.96 -5.18 98.62
N VAL A 158 7.97 -4.28 98.69
CA VAL A 158 7.83 -3.34 99.81
C VAL A 158 6.71 -3.75 100.78
N LEU A 159 5.52 -4.09 100.28
CA LEU A 159 4.35 -4.32 101.15
C LEU A 159 4.26 -5.75 101.72
N GLN A 160 4.58 -6.78 100.93
CA GLN A 160 4.53 -8.17 101.38
C GLN A 160 5.71 -8.54 102.28
N MET A 161 6.85 -7.88 102.10
CA MET A 161 8.06 -8.10 102.90
C MET A 161 8.15 -7.12 104.08
N ARG A 162 7.03 -6.94 104.78
CA ARG A 162 6.90 -6.08 105.96
C ARG A 162 7.42 -6.78 107.22
N ASN A 163 7.79 -6.03 108.26
CA ASN A 163 8.22 -6.64 109.51
C ASN A 163 7.07 -7.45 110.14
N ALA A 164 7.22 -8.78 110.18
CA ALA A 164 6.17 -9.71 110.63
C ALA A 164 5.72 -9.48 112.08
N ARG A 165 6.59 -8.91 112.93
CA ARG A 165 6.29 -8.67 114.36
C ARG A 165 5.61 -7.33 114.64
N THR A 166 5.87 -6.31 113.84
CA THR A 166 5.38 -4.93 114.08
C THR A 166 4.39 -4.44 113.02
N GLY A 167 4.28 -5.12 111.88
CA GLY A 167 3.43 -4.70 110.77
C GLY A 167 3.84 -3.33 110.19
N LYS A 168 5.04 -2.83 110.48
CA LYS A 168 5.57 -1.57 109.94
C LYS A 168 6.50 -1.84 108.76
N LEU A 169 6.47 -0.93 107.78
CA LEU A 169 7.35 -0.99 106.62
C LEU A 169 8.82 -0.78 107.05
N ILE A 170 9.72 -1.47 106.35
CA ILE A 170 11.16 -1.37 106.59
C ILE A 170 11.68 -0.25 105.70
N ALA A 171 12.04 0.89 106.29
CA ALA A 171 12.46 2.10 105.55
C ALA A 171 13.60 1.84 104.57
N GLU A 172 14.61 1.06 104.97
CA GLU A 172 15.76 0.69 104.14
C GLU A 172 15.35 -0.04 102.84
N ARG A 173 14.29 -0.85 102.88
CA ARG A 173 13.78 -1.57 101.70
C ARG A 173 13.02 -0.64 100.75
N VAL A 174 12.31 0.36 101.29
CA VAL A 174 11.67 1.40 100.47
C VAL A 174 12.72 2.23 99.75
N VAL A 175 13.77 2.65 100.46
CA VAL A 175 14.89 3.42 99.89
C VAL A 175 15.58 2.61 98.79
N LYS A 176 15.93 1.35 99.06
CA LYS A 176 16.56 0.46 98.07
C LYS A 176 15.69 0.27 96.83
N TYR A 177 14.37 0.05 97.00
CA TYR A 177 13.44 -0.05 95.88
C TYR A 177 13.45 1.21 95.02
N ILE A 178 13.41 2.40 95.64
CA ILE A 178 13.44 3.67 94.91
C ILE A 178 14.77 3.83 94.16
N GLU A 179 15.90 3.52 94.79
CA GLU A 179 17.23 3.58 94.14
C GLU A 179 17.35 2.63 92.95
N ASP A 180 16.86 1.39 93.08
CA ASP A 180 16.89 0.41 92.00
C ASP A 180 15.95 0.82 90.84
N GLN A 181 14.77 1.37 91.15
CA GLN A 181 13.86 1.92 90.14
C GLN A 181 14.46 3.14 89.42
N LEU A 182 15.15 4.02 90.14
CA LEU A 182 15.85 5.16 89.53
C LEU A 182 16.91 4.69 88.52
N LYS A 183 17.71 3.68 88.86
CA LYS A 183 18.70 3.09 87.93
C LYS A 183 18.04 2.48 86.70
N ILE A 184 16.93 1.75 86.86
CA ILE A 184 16.18 1.19 85.73
C ILE A 184 15.67 2.31 84.82
N LYS A 185 15.11 3.39 85.38
CA LYS A 185 14.65 4.54 84.60
C LYS A 185 15.80 5.26 83.89
N GLU A 186 16.96 5.39 84.53
CA GLU A 186 18.15 6.00 83.94
C GLU A 186 18.65 5.21 82.72
N THR A 187 18.78 3.88 82.85
CA THR A 187 19.15 3.01 81.72
C THR A 187 18.10 3.03 80.59
N PHE A 188 16.82 3.13 80.93
CA PHE A 188 15.74 3.27 79.93
C PHE A 188 15.82 4.60 79.17
N ILE A 189 16.13 5.70 79.85
CA ILE A 189 16.34 7.02 79.24
C ILE A 189 17.51 6.96 78.25
N GLU A 190 18.65 6.38 78.64
CA GLU A 190 19.82 6.23 77.76
C GLU A 190 19.48 5.42 76.51
N LYS A 191 18.81 4.26 76.68
CA LYS A 191 18.38 3.41 75.57
C LYS A 191 17.43 4.15 74.63
N THR A 192 16.49 4.91 75.18
CA THR A 192 15.52 5.68 74.38
C THR A 192 16.19 6.82 73.63
N ARG A 193 17.14 7.53 74.25
CA ARG A 193 17.97 8.56 73.59
C ARG A 193 18.75 8.00 72.42
N LEU A 194 19.41 6.85 72.60
CA LEU A 194 20.15 6.19 71.52
C LEU A 194 19.23 5.80 70.36
N LYS A 195 18.05 5.20 70.66
CA LYS A 195 17.06 4.84 69.64
C LYS A 195 16.54 6.08 68.90
N ASN A 196 16.25 7.17 69.60
CA ASN A 196 15.82 8.42 69.00
C ASN A 196 16.88 9.00 68.05
N SER A 197 18.15 9.01 68.46
CA SER A 197 19.27 9.44 67.62
C SER A 197 19.38 8.61 66.34
N THR A 198 19.30 7.27 66.45
CA THR A 198 19.35 6.36 65.29
C THR A 198 18.18 6.59 64.34
N LEU A 199 16.95 6.70 64.87
CA LEU A 199 15.76 6.96 64.05
C LEU A 199 15.84 8.32 63.34
N LYS A 200 16.40 9.34 63.99
CA LYS A 200 16.61 10.66 63.38
C LYS A 200 17.56 10.58 62.17
N VAL A 201 18.66 9.83 62.30
CA VAL A 201 19.59 9.60 61.17
C VAL A 201 18.94 8.80 60.05
N GLN A 202 18.16 7.77 60.38
CA GLN A 202 17.42 6.98 59.39
C GLN A 202 16.39 7.83 58.64
N LYS A 203 15.62 8.66 59.35
CA LYS A 203 14.68 9.62 58.76
C LYS A 203 15.40 10.55 57.77
N GLN A 204 16.53 11.14 58.18
CA GLN A 204 17.29 12.04 57.31
C GLN A 204 17.84 11.33 56.07
N LYS A 205 18.31 10.08 56.20
CA LYS A 205 18.75 9.26 55.07
C LYS A 205 17.61 8.99 54.10
N LEU A 206 16.44 8.57 54.60
CA LEU A 206 15.25 8.31 53.77
C LEU A 206 14.76 9.57 53.08
N GLN A 207 14.72 10.71 53.78
CA GLN A 207 14.37 12.00 53.17
C GLN A 207 15.35 12.39 52.06
N THR A 208 16.64 12.16 52.25
CA THR A 208 17.65 12.44 51.21
C THR A 208 17.47 11.50 50.00
N GLN A 209 17.18 10.22 50.24
CA GLN A 209 16.90 9.26 49.17
C GLN A 209 15.63 9.60 48.40
N LEU A 210 14.57 10.02 49.10
CA LEU A 210 13.33 10.47 48.49
C LEU A 210 13.59 11.68 47.59
N ARG A 211 14.29 12.70 48.11
CA ARG A 211 14.67 13.88 47.34
C ARG A 211 15.52 13.54 46.11
N GLN A 212 16.49 12.64 46.23
CA GLN A 212 17.28 12.17 45.09
C GLN A 212 16.41 11.47 44.04
N LYS A 213 15.39 10.71 44.47
CA LYS A 213 14.45 10.05 43.57
C LYS A 213 13.50 11.04 42.88
N GLU A 214 13.06 12.06 43.59
CA GLU A 214 12.26 13.17 43.05
C GLU A 214 13.08 13.98 42.03
N GLU A 215 14.31 14.38 42.38
CA GLU A 215 15.21 15.13 41.49
C GLU A 215 15.64 14.31 40.24
N MET A 216 15.83 12.99 40.38
CA MET A 216 16.02 12.10 39.22
C MET A 216 14.76 11.98 38.34
N GLY A 217 13.57 12.18 38.91
CA GLY A 217 12.29 12.03 38.23
C GLY A 217 11.80 13.29 37.50
N GLU A 218 12.03 14.49 38.04
CA GLU A 218 11.35 15.70 37.55
C GLU A 218 12.05 16.42 36.40
N VAL A 219 13.40 16.42 36.32
CA VAL A 219 14.10 17.28 35.34
C VAL A 219 14.87 16.48 34.27
N LEU A 220 15.32 15.27 34.59
CA LEU A 220 16.17 14.48 33.69
C LEU A 220 15.40 13.50 32.78
N HIS A 221 14.06 13.44 32.84
CA HIS A 221 13.28 12.53 31.98
C HIS A 221 12.25 13.23 31.10
N ALA A 222 11.68 14.37 31.49
CA ALA A 222 10.69 15.05 30.66
C ALA A 222 11.32 15.59 29.35
N ILE A 223 12.48 16.27 29.45
CA ILE A 223 13.18 16.82 28.29
C ILE A 223 13.71 15.71 27.39
N ASP A 224 14.29 14.66 27.95
CA ASP A 224 14.78 13.50 27.19
C ASP A 224 13.62 12.75 26.50
N PHE A 225 12.47 12.64 27.17
CA PHE A 225 11.28 12.03 26.60
C PHE A 225 10.69 12.87 25.48
N ASP A 226 10.65 14.19 25.64
CA ASP A 226 10.21 15.10 24.58
C ASP A 226 11.21 15.15 23.42
N GLN A 227 12.52 15.05 23.69
CA GLN A 227 13.52 14.88 22.65
C GLN A 227 13.29 13.57 21.88
N LEU A 228 13.07 12.45 22.57
CA LEU A 228 12.74 11.17 21.91
C LEU A 228 11.45 11.24 21.09
N LYS A 229 10.43 11.96 21.56
CA LYS A 229 9.21 12.22 20.77
C LYS A 229 9.52 13.01 19.51
N ILE A 230 10.31 14.08 19.62
CA ILE A 230 10.70 14.92 18.48
C ILE A 230 11.51 14.09 17.47
N GLU A 231 12.49 13.32 17.93
CA GLU A 231 13.30 12.45 17.07
C GLU A 231 12.42 11.40 16.38
N ASN A 232 11.52 10.75 17.11
CA ASN A 232 10.59 9.77 16.54
C ASN A 232 9.68 10.41 15.48
N GLN A 233 9.12 11.59 15.76
CA GLN A 233 8.29 12.32 14.80
C GLN A 233 9.08 12.74 13.55
N GLN A 234 10.35 13.13 13.71
CA GLN A 234 11.24 13.41 12.58
C GLN A 234 11.53 12.15 11.75
N TYR A 235 11.80 11.01 12.40
CA TYR A 235 11.99 9.74 11.70
C TYR A 235 10.74 9.29 10.96
N LEU A 236 9.56 9.42 11.56
CA LEU A 236 8.28 9.13 10.90
C LEU A 236 8.08 9.99 9.66
N SER A 237 8.31 11.31 9.77
CA SER A 237 8.21 12.23 8.63
C SER A 237 9.17 11.84 7.50
N LYS A 238 10.39 11.42 7.84
CA LYS A 238 11.39 10.97 6.87
C LYS A 238 11.01 9.63 6.22
N ILE A 239 10.41 8.71 6.97
CA ILE A 239 9.86 7.46 6.45
C ILE A 239 8.72 7.75 5.48
N GLU A 240 7.82 8.67 5.82
CA GLU A 240 6.72 9.09 4.94
C GLU A 240 7.23 9.73 3.65
N GLU A 241 8.22 10.62 3.73
CA GLU A 241 8.86 11.22 2.55
C GLU A 241 9.44 10.13 1.62
N ARG A 242 10.20 9.18 2.18
CA ARG A 242 10.78 8.07 1.39
C ARG A 242 9.72 7.13 0.84
N ASN A 243 8.65 6.87 1.58
CA ASN A 243 7.53 6.07 1.09
C ASN A 243 6.80 6.76 -0.07
N ASN A 244 6.63 8.08 0.00
CA ASN A 244 6.04 8.87 -1.08
C ASN A 244 6.93 8.89 -2.34
N GLU A 245 8.25 9.03 -2.18
CA GLU A 245 9.21 8.89 -3.28
C GLU A 245 9.16 7.48 -3.90
N LEU A 246 9.16 6.44 -3.07
CA LEU A 246 9.05 5.05 -3.51
C LEU A 246 7.76 4.81 -4.30
N LEU A 247 6.64 5.37 -3.84
CA LEU A 247 5.35 5.25 -4.52
C LEU A 247 5.39 5.94 -5.90
N LYS A 248 5.96 7.14 -5.99
CA LYS A 248 6.15 7.85 -7.27
C LYS A 248 6.99 7.02 -8.25
N LEU A 249 8.12 6.46 -7.77
CA LEU A 249 8.98 5.62 -8.60
C LEU A 249 8.28 4.33 -9.03
N LYS A 250 7.50 3.68 -8.16
CA LYS A 250 6.69 2.51 -8.52
C LYS A 250 5.66 2.82 -9.61
N MET A 251 4.98 3.95 -9.49
CA MET A 251 4.02 4.40 -10.51
C MET A 251 4.72 4.66 -11.86
N GLN A 252 5.87 5.32 -11.85
CA GLN A 252 6.67 5.55 -13.05
C GLN A 252 7.16 4.23 -13.67
N ALA A 253 7.67 3.30 -12.86
CA ALA A 253 8.09 1.98 -13.31
C ALA A 253 6.92 1.19 -13.93
N GLY A 254 5.73 1.26 -13.32
CA GLY A 254 4.51 0.67 -13.86
C GLY A 254 4.12 1.27 -15.22
N ASN A 255 4.16 2.60 -15.35
CA ASN A 255 3.89 3.29 -16.62
C ASN A 255 4.90 2.90 -17.71
N ILE A 256 6.20 2.87 -17.37
CA ILE A 256 7.26 2.45 -18.29
C ILE A 256 7.04 1.00 -18.72
N ALA A 257 6.69 0.09 -17.80
CA ALA A 257 6.40 -1.30 -18.12
C ALA A 257 5.19 -1.44 -19.08
N GLN A 258 4.13 -0.64 -18.89
CA GLN A 258 2.99 -0.61 -19.81
C GLN A 258 3.39 -0.09 -21.19
N ILE A 259 4.17 0.99 -21.26
CA ILE A 259 4.69 1.53 -22.53
C ILE A 259 5.57 0.49 -23.23
N LEU A 260 6.47 -0.17 -22.50
CA LEU A 260 7.32 -1.23 -23.00
C LEU A 260 6.48 -2.39 -23.58
N ALA A 261 5.43 -2.81 -22.88
CA ALA A 261 4.53 -3.85 -23.35
C ALA A 261 3.81 -3.44 -24.66
N LYS A 262 3.38 -2.18 -24.77
CA LYS A 262 2.81 -1.64 -26.02
C LYS A 262 3.82 -1.71 -27.18
N TYR A 263 5.05 -1.24 -26.98
CA TYR A 263 6.08 -1.30 -28.02
C TYR A 263 6.48 -2.73 -28.38
N LYS A 264 6.55 -3.64 -27.41
CA LYS A 264 6.80 -5.06 -27.67
C LYS A 264 5.70 -5.68 -28.54
N LYS A 265 4.44 -5.34 -28.30
CA LYS A 265 3.31 -5.81 -29.12
C LYS A 265 3.36 -5.26 -30.53
N GLU A 266 3.66 -3.96 -30.70
CA GLU A 266 3.78 -3.37 -32.03
C GLU A 266 4.98 -3.94 -32.81
N LEU A 267 6.10 -4.17 -32.12
CA LEU A 267 7.27 -4.82 -32.72
C LEU A 267 6.94 -6.24 -33.18
N SER A 268 6.24 -7.04 -32.37
CA SER A 268 5.79 -8.38 -32.77
C SER A 268 4.90 -8.31 -34.01
N ARG A 269 3.94 -7.38 -34.05
CA ARG A 269 3.06 -7.18 -35.21
C ARG A 269 3.86 -6.83 -36.48
N LEU A 270 4.87 -5.97 -36.35
CA LEU A 270 5.74 -5.61 -37.47
C LEU A 270 6.61 -6.78 -37.91
N MET A 271 7.11 -7.61 -36.99
CA MET A 271 7.84 -8.83 -37.34
C MET A 271 6.95 -9.82 -38.10
N ASP A 272 5.71 -10.03 -37.65
CA ASP A 272 4.76 -10.93 -38.32
C ASP A 272 4.45 -10.45 -39.74
N LYS A 273 4.21 -9.14 -39.90
CA LYS A 273 4.04 -8.52 -41.22
C LYS A 273 5.27 -8.69 -42.10
N ASN A 274 6.46 -8.46 -41.55
CA ASN A 274 7.71 -8.64 -42.29
C ASN A 274 7.89 -10.10 -42.73
N SER A 275 7.59 -11.06 -41.86
CA SER A 275 7.62 -12.50 -42.21
C SER A 275 6.61 -12.83 -43.31
N SER A 276 5.39 -12.29 -43.27
CA SER A 276 4.41 -12.45 -44.35
C SER A 276 4.90 -11.88 -45.67
N ILE A 277 5.47 -10.67 -45.65
CA ILE A 277 6.02 -10.02 -46.86
C ILE A 277 7.20 -10.84 -47.41
N GLN A 278 8.08 -11.37 -46.55
CA GLN A 278 9.17 -12.24 -46.98
C GLN A 278 8.64 -13.51 -47.66
N ASN A 279 7.58 -14.12 -47.12
CA ASN A 279 6.92 -15.27 -47.76
C ASN A 279 6.33 -14.88 -49.12
N ASP A 280 5.65 -13.73 -49.23
CA ASP A 280 5.10 -13.23 -50.50
C ASP A 280 6.19 -12.95 -51.53
N ILE A 281 7.33 -12.38 -51.11
CA ILE A 281 8.50 -12.17 -51.96
C ILE A 281 9.02 -13.51 -52.46
N SER A 282 9.18 -14.50 -51.60
CA SER A 282 9.62 -15.85 -51.98
C SER A 282 8.67 -16.47 -53.01
N GLN A 283 7.37 -16.44 -52.76
CA GLN A 283 6.36 -16.98 -53.68
C GLN A 283 6.37 -16.27 -55.04
N ARG A 284 6.51 -14.93 -55.05
CA ARG A 284 6.61 -14.16 -56.29
C ARG A 284 7.90 -14.46 -57.04
N THR A 285 9.00 -14.66 -56.34
CA THR A 285 10.29 -15.02 -56.94
C THR A 285 10.22 -16.40 -57.60
N ASP A 286 9.62 -17.38 -56.92
CA ASP A 286 9.39 -18.72 -57.49
C ASP A 286 8.47 -18.68 -58.72
N LEU A 287 7.44 -17.82 -58.68
CA LEU A 287 6.54 -17.63 -59.82
C LEU A 287 7.26 -17.01 -61.02
N ILE A 288 8.08 -15.97 -60.79
CA ILE A 288 8.91 -15.35 -61.83
C ILE A 288 9.84 -16.40 -62.44
N GLN A 289 10.51 -17.21 -61.63
CA GLN A 289 11.38 -18.27 -62.13
C GLN A 289 10.63 -19.27 -63.03
N LYS A 290 9.41 -19.68 -62.64
CA LYS A 290 8.57 -20.56 -63.47
C LYS A 290 8.17 -19.90 -64.79
N LEU A 291 7.77 -18.63 -64.75
CA LEU A 291 7.39 -17.87 -65.93
C LEU A 291 8.58 -17.64 -66.87
N GLU A 292 9.79 -17.42 -66.34
CA GLU A 292 11.02 -17.34 -67.15
C GLU A 292 11.30 -18.65 -67.88
N ILE A 293 11.16 -19.78 -67.19
CA ILE A 293 11.31 -21.12 -67.80
C ILE A 293 10.27 -21.31 -68.91
N GLU A 294 8.99 -21.02 -68.64
CA GLU A 294 7.91 -21.14 -69.63
C GLU A 294 8.12 -20.20 -70.82
N THR A 295 8.54 -18.95 -70.57
CA THR A 295 8.84 -17.96 -71.61
C THR A 295 9.95 -18.45 -72.52
N ASN A 296 11.03 -19.00 -71.96
CA ASN A 296 12.12 -19.60 -72.74
C ASN A 296 11.63 -20.77 -73.61
N GLN A 297 10.80 -21.66 -73.05
CA GLN A 297 10.20 -22.77 -73.82
C GLN A 297 9.32 -22.28 -74.97
N VAL A 298 8.48 -21.26 -74.73
CA VAL A 298 7.63 -20.65 -75.75
C VAL A 298 8.47 -19.96 -76.81
N MET A 299 9.55 -19.28 -76.43
CA MET A 299 10.50 -18.67 -77.37
C MET A 299 11.15 -19.72 -78.26
N ASP A 300 11.65 -20.82 -77.69
CA ASP A 300 12.24 -21.93 -78.45
C ASP A 300 11.23 -22.55 -79.43
N ALA A 301 10.00 -22.80 -78.97
CA ALA A 301 8.92 -23.31 -79.80
C ALA A 301 8.55 -22.33 -80.94
N ARG A 302 8.49 -21.02 -80.64
CA ARG A 302 8.23 -19.96 -81.61
C ARG A 302 9.34 -19.87 -82.65
N ASP A 303 10.60 -20.03 -82.26
CA ASP A 303 11.74 -20.04 -83.16
C ASP A 303 11.77 -21.29 -84.05
N GLN A 304 11.45 -22.47 -83.51
CA GLN A 304 11.28 -23.70 -84.29
C GLN A 304 10.14 -23.57 -85.30
N ALA A 305 8.97 -23.10 -84.87
CA ALA A 305 7.82 -22.86 -85.74
C ALA A 305 8.13 -21.79 -86.81
N SER A 306 8.87 -20.74 -86.46
CA SER A 306 9.31 -19.72 -87.43
C SER A 306 10.27 -20.28 -88.47
N LYS A 307 11.23 -21.13 -88.06
CA LYS A 307 12.15 -21.82 -88.99
C LYS A 307 11.37 -22.74 -89.93
N LEU A 308 10.43 -23.52 -89.41
CA LEU A 308 9.59 -24.41 -90.20
C LEU A 308 8.70 -23.63 -91.18
N ASN A 309 8.06 -22.55 -90.74
CA ASN A 309 7.22 -21.71 -91.60
C ASN A 309 8.05 -21.03 -92.70
N LYS A 310 9.27 -20.55 -92.40
CA LYS A 310 10.21 -20.06 -93.42
C LYS A 310 10.55 -21.14 -94.44
N HIS A 311 10.85 -22.35 -93.98
CA HIS A 311 11.14 -23.48 -94.88
C HIS A 311 9.95 -23.85 -95.76
N LEU A 312 8.74 -23.94 -95.22
CA LEU A 312 7.53 -24.22 -95.98
C LEU A 312 7.23 -23.11 -97.00
N LYS A 313 7.40 -21.83 -96.63
CA LYS A 313 7.27 -20.72 -97.57
C LYS A 313 8.27 -20.81 -98.71
N GLN A 314 9.52 -21.15 -98.42
CA GLN A 314 10.54 -21.40 -99.42
C GLN A 314 10.15 -22.59 -100.32
N GLN A 315 9.66 -23.69 -99.75
CA GLN A 315 9.14 -24.81 -100.54
C GLN A 315 7.95 -24.42 -101.41
N MET A 316 7.04 -23.55 -100.94
CA MET A 316 5.92 -23.04 -101.74
C MET A 316 6.39 -22.10 -102.86
N GLU A 317 7.44 -21.31 -102.63
CA GLU A 317 8.06 -20.44 -103.64
C GLU A 317 8.82 -21.26 -104.70
N ASP A 318 9.54 -22.29 -104.27
CA ASP A 318 10.24 -23.24 -105.14
C ASP A 318 9.26 -24.15 -105.90
N PHE A 319 8.09 -24.43 -105.32
CA PHE A 319 7.04 -25.25 -105.93
C PHE A 319 6.29 -24.47 -107.01
N LYS A 320 6.82 -24.55 -108.22
CA LYS A 320 6.18 -24.02 -109.42
C LYS A 320 5.32 -25.10 -110.07
N VAL A 321 4.01 -24.90 -110.09
CA VAL A 321 3.08 -25.76 -110.81
C VAL A 321 3.35 -25.60 -112.31
N PRO A 322 3.72 -26.67 -113.05
CA PRO A 322 3.90 -26.60 -114.49
C PRO A 322 2.60 -26.15 -115.16
N GLU A 323 2.71 -25.29 -116.17
CA GLU A 323 1.54 -24.84 -116.93
C GLU A 323 0.82 -26.06 -117.55
N VAL A 324 -0.51 -26.04 -117.63
CA VAL A 324 -1.32 -27.25 -117.96
C VAL A 324 -0.83 -27.93 -119.26
N LEU A 325 -0.42 -27.13 -120.25
CA LEU A 325 0.14 -27.63 -121.51
C LEU A 325 1.51 -28.31 -121.32
N GLU A 326 2.39 -27.74 -120.51
CA GLU A 326 3.70 -28.29 -120.19
C GLU A 326 3.58 -29.61 -119.42
N TYR A 327 2.65 -29.68 -118.45
CA TYR A 327 2.34 -30.92 -117.73
C TYR A 327 1.82 -32.03 -118.66
N VAL A 328 0.95 -31.70 -119.62
CA VAL A 328 0.43 -32.68 -120.59
C VAL A 328 1.54 -33.20 -121.51
N VAL A 329 2.45 -32.32 -121.96
CA VAL A 329 3.60 -32.70 -122.79
C VAL A 329 4.56 -33.59 -122.00
N GLU A 330 4.95 -33.19 -120.79
CA GLU A 330 5.83 -34.03 -119.95
C GLU A 330 5.17 -35.36 -119.58
N LYS A 331 3.87 -35.39 -119.31
CA LYS A 331 3.14 -36.62 -119.01
C LYS A 331 3.05 -37.54 -120.23
N ALA A 332 2.85 -36.99 -121.43
CA ALA A 332 2.90 -37.74 -122.67
C ALA A 332 4.32 -38.32 -122.91
N LEU A 333 5.36 -37.53 -122.67
CA LEU A 333 6.76 -37.96 -122.76
C LEU A 333 7.09 -39.08 -121.77
N ALA A 334 6.59 -38.97 -120.53
CA ALA A 334 6.73 -40.01 -119.51
C ALA A 334 6.00 -41.30 -119.91
N ASN A 335 4.80 -41.19 -120.50
CA ASN A 335 4.08 -42.36 -121.04
C ASN A 335 4.81 -42.98 -122.23
N ASP A 336 5.35 -42.18 -123.15
CA ASP A 336 6.14 -42.66 -124.28
C ASP A 336 7.41 -43.37 -123.82
N LEU A 337 8.10 -42.82 -122.82
CA LEU A 337 9.25 -43.46 -122.19
C LEU A 337 8.85 -44.75 -121.47
N ALA A 338 7.71 -44.79 -120.79
CA ALA A 338 7.18 -46.01 -120.19
C ALA A 338 6.83 -47.07 -121.25
N HIS A 339 6.24 -46.67 -122.38
CA HIS A 339 6.00 -47.54 -123.52
C HIS A 339 7.29 -48.06 -124.14
N LYS A 340 8.29 -47.18 -124.34
CA LYS A 340 9.63 -47.57 -124.83
C LYS A 340 10.31 -48.53 -123.84
N MET A 341 10.27 -48.25 -122.53
CA MET A 341 10.80 -49.13 -121.49
C MET A 341 10.13 -50.50 -121.54
N LYS A 342 8.79 -50.56 -121.64
CA LYS A 342 8.04 -51.82 -121.77
C LYS A 342 8.35 -52.55 -123.07
N SER A 343 8.59 -51.82 -124.16
CA SER A 343 8.98 -52.41 -125.45
C SER A 343 10.42 -52.94 -125.42
N TRP A 344 11.34 -52.25 -124.74
CA TRP A 344 12.70 -52.73 -124.49
C TRP A 344 12.71 -53.93 -123.55
N GLN A 345 11.86 -53.93 -122.51
CA GLN A 345 11.64 -55.09 -121.64
C GLN A 345 11.23 -56.32 -122.47
N ARG A 346 10.25 -56.15 -123.37
CA ARG A 346 9.84 -57.23 -124.31
C ARG A 346 10.97 -57.67 -125.24
N LYS A 347 11.79 -56.74 -125.75
CA LYS A 347 12.96 -57.09 -126.59
C LYS A 347 14.01 -57.88 -125.81
N VAL A 348 14.26 -57.50 -124.55
CA VAL A 348 15.15 -58.24 -123.63
C VAL A 348 14.57 -59.62 -123.33
N ASP A 349 13.26 -59.74 -123.10
CA ASP A 349 12.60 -61.03 -122.90
C ASP A 349 12.73 -61.94 -124.13
N VAL A 350 12.49 -61.40 -125.34
CA VAL A 350 12.67 -62.15 -126.60
C VAL A 350 14.13 -62.57 -126.79
N ALA A 351 15.09 -61.67 -126.56
CA ALA A 351 16.52 -61.98 -126.62
C ALA A 351 16.93 -63.07 -125.62
N SER A 352 16.37 -63.02 -124.40
CA SER A 352 16.59 -64.03 -123.36
C SER A 352 15.99 -65.39 -123.77
N MET A 353 14.83 -65.40 -124.42
CA MET A 353 14.19 -66.61 -124.94
C MET A 353 14.97 -67.22 -126.12
N THR A 354 15.50 -66.41 -127.05
CA THR A 354 16.38 -66.89 -128.13
C THR A 354 17.70 -67.43 -127.59
N LEU A 355 18.34 -66.75 -126.64
CA LEU A 355 19.55 -67.26 -125.97
C LEU A 355 19.28 -68.59 -125.26
N LYS A 356 18.09 -68.76 -124.65
CA LYS A 356 17.68 -70.01 -124.01
C LYS A 356 17.46 -71.13 -125.03
N LYS A 357 16.91 -70.82 -126.22
CA LYS A 357 16.78 -71.77 -127.33
C LYS A 357 18.14 -72.18 -127.89
N GLU A 358 19.04 -71.23 -128.15
CA GLU A 358 20.40 -71.50 -128.64
C GLU A 358 21.22 -72.32 -127.63
N LYS A 359 21.12 -72.03 -126.32
CA LYS A 359 21.73 -72.87 -125.28
C LYS A 359 21.20 -74.30 -125.26
N ASN A 360 19.92 -74.50 -125.55
CA ASN A 360 19.34 -75.85 -125.63
C ASN A 360 19.77 -76.58 -126.92
N VAL A 361 19.96 -75.88 -128.04
CA VAL A 361 20.53 -76.44 -129.26
C VAL A 361 22.00 -76.80 -129.07
N LEU A 362 22.79 -75.94 -128.42
CA LEU A 362 24.18 -76.22 -128.09
C LEU A 362 24.32 -77.42 -127.15
N LYS A 363 23.41 -77.57 -126.17
CA LYS A 363 23.35 -78.77 -125.32
C LYS A 363 23.10 -80.05 -126.12
N LYS A 364 22.17 -80.01 -127.09
CA LYS A 364 21.89 -81.16 -127.98
C LYS A 364 23.07 -81.49 -128.89
N MET A 365 23.75 -80.49 -129.46
CA MET A 365 24.96 -80.72 -130.28
C MET A 365 26.12 -81.25 -129.43
N MET A 366 26.27 -80.81 -128.17
CA MET A 366 27.28 -81.32 -127.24
C MET A 366 26.97 -82.76 -126.77
N GLU A 367 25.70 -83.14 -126.64
CA GLU A 367 25.28 -84.53 -126.38
C GLU A 367 25.50 -85.44 -127.61
N GLU A 368 25.28 -84.92 -128.83
CA GLU A 368 25.56 -85.61 -130.09
C GLU A 368 27.06 -85.80 -130.35
N ASP A 369 27.90 -84.80 -130.04
CA ASP A 369 29.37 -84.91 -130.11
C ASP A 369 29.95 -85.87 -129.05
N LEU A 370 29.36 -85.93 -127.84
CA LEU A 370 29.76 -86.90 -126.81
C LEU A 370 29.42 -88.35 -127.23
N MET A 371 28.32 -88.54 -127.98
CA MET A 371 27.93 -89.82 -128.56
C MET A 371 28.86 -90.22 -129.73
N LEU A 372 29.31 -89.26 -130.54
CA LEU A 372 30.29 -89.48 -131.62
C LEU A 372 31.70 -89.78 -131.09
N GLN A 373 32.14 -89.14 -130.00
CA GLN A 373 33.40 -89.50 -129.32
C GLN A 373 33.38 -90.90 -128.67
N LYS A 374 32.23 -91.36 -128.16
CA LYS A 374 32.08 -92.74 -127.68
C LYS A 374 32.13 -93.76 -128.82
N LYS A 375 31.54 -93.46 -129.99
CA LYS A 375 31.64 -94.31 -131.19
C LYS A 375 33.04 -94.34 -131.82
N SER A 376 33.81 -93.26 -131.70
CA SER A 376 35.21 -93.20 -132.17
C SER A 376 36.18 -94.03 -131.32
N LYS A 377 35.92 -94.26 -130.02
CA LYS A 377 36.81 -95.03 -129.12
C LYS A 377 36.62 -96.55 -129.15
N GLN A 378 35.52 -97.07 -129.69
CA GLN A 378 35.32 -98.52 -129.84
C GLN A 378 35.87 -99.11 -131.15
N ASN A 379 36.23 -98.27 -132.14
CA ASN A 379 36.81 -98.72 -133.41
C ASN A 379 38.36 -98.73 -133.43
N THR A 380 39.02 -98.66 -132.26
CA THR A 380 40.48 -98.75 -132.10
C THR A 380 40.97 -100.02 -131.36
N GLU A 381 40.10 -101.00 -131.12
CA GLU A 381 40.51 -102.37 -130.70
C GLU A 381 40.08 -103.41 -131.76
N LEU A 382 40.58 -103.20 -132.97
CA LEU A 382 40.70 -104.23 -134.00
C LEU A 382 42.08 -104.12 -134.68
N VAL A 383 43.11 -104.20 -133.83
CA VAL A 383 44.38 -104.92 -133.99
C VAL A 383 44.72 -105.44 -132.60
#